data_AF-A0A2V1CXS8-F1
#
_entry.id   AF-A0A2V1CXS8-F1
#
_cell.length_a   1.000
_cell.length_b   1.000
_cell.length_c   1.000
_cell.angle_alpha   90.00
_cell.angle_beta   90.00
_cell.angle_gamma   90.00
#
_symmetry.space_group_name_H-M   'P 1'
#
loop_
_entity.id
_entity.type
_entity.pdbx_description
1 polymer ?
#
loop_
_entity_poly.entity_id
_entity_poly.type
_entity_poly.pdbx_seq_one_letter_code
_entity_poly.pdbx_strand_id
1 'polypeptide(L)' 'MATDVLPNSANTVAKSVAGLYELDREIVKKKLEFAVSRIHLSLDCWSSPNRKTFLGIVAHFVDDTFQLR' A
#
# COMPACT_ATOMS: atom_id res chain seq x y z
N MET A 1 -3.94 28.51 -17.73
CA MET A 1 -5.03 27.76 -17.06
C MET A 1 -4.49 26.39 -16.69
N ALA A 2 -4.00 26.22 -15.46
CA ALA A 2 -3.41 24.97 -14.95
C ALA A 2 -3.67 24.78 -13.44
N THR A 3 -4.25 25.78 -12.76
CA THR A 3 -4.45 25.83 -11.32
C THR A 3 -5.74 25.14 -10.87
N ASP A 4 -6.70 24.88 -11.75
CA ASP A 4 -7.99 24.25 -11.40
C ASP A 4 -7.91 22.73 -11.24
N VAL A 5 -6.79 22.11 -11.58
CA VAL A 5 -6.60 20.65 -11.50
C VAL A 5 -6.07 20.21 -10.13
N LEU A 6 -5.42 21.11 -9.38
CA LEU A 6 -4.81 20.77 -8.10
C LEU A 6 -5.75 21.10 -6.94
N PRO A 7 -5.91 20.20 -5.96
CA PRO A 7 -6.74 20.47 -4.78
C PRO A 7 -6.15 21.62 -3.96
N ASN A 8 -6.97 22.64 -3.71
CA ASN A 8 -6.57 23.85 -2.98
C ASN A 8 -6.60 23.70 -1.44
N SER A 9 -6.83 22.49 -0.92
CA SER A 9 -6.89 22.21 0.52
C SER A 9 -6.21 20.90 0.87
N ALA A 10 -5.38 20.93 1.92
CA ALA A 10 -4.72 19.74 2.46
C ALA A 10 -5.74 18.67 2.91
N ASN A 11 -6.92 19.08 3.40
CA ASN A 11 -7.97 18.14 3.81
C ASN A 11 -8.55 17.37 2.62
N THR A 12 -8.63 18.00 1.44
CA THR A 12 -9.07 17.32 0.21
C THR A 12 -8.08 16.22 -0.17
N VAL A 13 -6.78 16.52 -0.14
CA VAL A 13 -5.72 15.53 -0.43
C VAL A 13 -5.77 14.39 0.57
N ALA A 14 -5.82 14.68 1.87
CA ALA A 14 -5.88 13.65 2.91
C ALA A 14 -7.10 12.73 2.75
N LYS A 15 -8.27 13.30 2.43
CA LYS A 15 -9.48 12.54 2.15
C LYS A 15 -9.35 11.67 0.90
N SER A 16 -8.74 12.20 -0.17
CA SER A 16 -8.47 11.44 -1.38
C SER A 16 -7.52 10.26 -1.13
N VAL A 17 -6.42 10.49 -0.40
CA VAL A 17 -5.46 9.43 -0.04
C VAL A 17 -6.13 8.35 0.79
N ALA A 18 -6.93 8.72 1.80
CA ALA A 18 -7.67 7.76 2.60
C ALA A 18 -8.65 6.93 1.76
N GLY A 19 -9.37 7.58 0.83
CA GLY A 19 -10.31 6.89 -0.07
C GLY A 19 -9.61 5.91 -1.02
N LEU A 20 -8.46 6.29 -1.60
CA LEU A 20 -7.66 5.42 -2.45
C LEU A 20 -7.08 4.24 -1.67
N TYR A 21 -6.60 4.48 -0.45
CA TYR A 21 -6.12 3.43 0.43
C TYR A 21 -7.19 2.36 0.69
N GLU A 22 -8.43 2.76 1.00
CA GLU A 22 -9.52 1.81 1.23
C GLU A 22 -9.84 0.97 -0.02
N LEU A 23 -9.80 1.58 -1.21
CA LEU A 23 -9.97 0.88 -2.48
C LEU A 23 -8.82 -0.12 -2.73
N ASP A 24 -7.58 0.33 -2.63
CA ASP A 24 -6.39 -0.48 -2.88
C ASP A 24 -6.27 -1.63 -1.89
N ARG A 25 -6.67 -1.41 -0.63
CA ARG A 25 -6.73 -2.46 0.40
C ARG A 25 -7.66 -3.60 0.00
N GLU A 26 -8.84 -3.31 -0.56
CA GLU A 26 -9.75 -4.36 -1.05
C GLU A 26 -9.21 -5.05 -2.31
N ILE A 27 -8.51 -4.33 -3.19
CA ILE A 27 -7.84 -4.91 -4.37
C ILE A 27 -6.74 -5.88 -3.92
N VAL A 28 -5.89 -5.47 -2.98
CA VAL A 28 -4.79 -6.31 -2.46
C VAL A 28 -5.35 -7.55 -1.75
N LYS A 29 -6.40 -7.43 -0.94
CA LYS A 29 -7.06 -8.59 -0.32
C LYS A 29 -7.49 -9.63 -1.35
N LYS A 30 -8.16 -9.21 -2.43
CA LYS A 30 -8.55 -10.10 -3.52
C LYS A 30 -7.35 -10.77 -4.18
N LYS A 31 -6.29 -10.00 -4.46
CA LYS A 31 -5.05 -10.57 -5.03
C LYS A 31 -4.42 -11.65 -4.12
N LEU A 32 -4.44 -11.43 -2.82
CA LEU A 32 -3.93 -12.41 -1.84
C LEU A 32 -4.83 -13.65 -1.74
N GLU A 33 -6.15 -13.50 -1.86
CA GLU A 33 -7.11 -14.60 -1.86
C GLU A 33 -6.93 -15.53 -3.08
N PHE A 34 -6.60 -14.95 -4.24
CA PHE A 34 -6.34 -15.67 -5.49
C PHE A 34 -4.85 -15.96 -5.74
N ALA A 35 -3.98 -15.79 -4.73
CA ALA A 35 -2.56 -16.09 -4.88
C ALA A 35 -2.34 -17.57 -5.23
N VAL A 36 -1.59 -17.84 -6.30
CA VAL A 36 -1.32 -19.21 -6.76
C VAL A 36 -0.09 -19.82 -6.09
N SER A 37 0.78 -18.99 -5.51
CA SER A 37 1.91 -19.44 -4.68
C SER A 37 1.61 -19.33 -3.19
N ARG A 38 2.50 -19.90 -2.38
CA ARG A 38 2.58 -19.49 -0.97
C ARG A 38 2.92 -18.00 -0.88
N ILE A 39 2.39 -17.33 0.14
CA ILE A 39 2.71 -15.94 0.44
C ILE A 39 3.90 -15.94 1.42
N HIS A 40 5.03 -15.38 0.99
CA HIS A 40 6.23 -15.24 1.80
C HIS A 40 6.32 -13.83 2.38
N LEU A 41 6.70 -13.69 3.66
CA LEU A 41 6.82 -12.39 4.31
C LEU A 41 8.29 -12.02 4.52
N SER A 42 8.67 -10.83 4.05
CA SER A 42 9.93 -10.17 4.38
C SER A 42 9.67 -9.11 5.45
N LEU A 43 10.51 -9.06 6.47
CA LEU A 43 10.39 -8.15 7.60
C LEU A 43 11.62 -7.25 7.67
N ASP A 44 11.39 -5.94 7.74
CA ASP A 44 12.45 -4.95 7.94
C ASP A 44 12.15 -4.15 9.21
N CYS A 45 13.04 -4.22 10.20
CA CYS A 45 12.87 -3.52 11.47
C CYS A 45 14.01 -2.53 11.64
N TRP A 46 13.68 -1.26 11.80
CA TRP A 46 14.66 -0.22 12.03
C TRP A 46 14.18 0.77 13.09
N SER A 47 15.13 1.31 13.83
CA SER A 47 14.88 2.40 14.77
C SER A 47 15.38 3.69 14.17
N SER A 48 14.55 4.73 14.22
CA SER A 48 14.94 6.07 13.84
C SER A 48 15.67 6.78 14.99
N PRO A 49 16.51 7.79 14.69
CA PRO A 49 17.25 8.54 15.72
C PRO A 49 16.37 9.19 16.79
N ASN A 50 15.10 9.45 16.47
CA ASN A 50 14.08 9.99 17.38
C ASN A 50 13.36 8.91 18.21
N ARG A 51 14.01 7.77 18.47
CA ARG A 51 13.53 6.66 19.32
C ARG A 51 12.19 6.06 18.89
N LYS A 52 11.86 6.12 17.59
CA LYS A 52 10.72 5.39 17.04
C LYS A 52 11.22 4.14 16.35
N THR A 53 10.60 3.01 16.64
CA THR A 53 10.88 1.77 15.92
C THR A 53 9.79 1.57 14.88
N PHE A 54 10.22 1.18 13.69
CA PHE A 54 9.37 0.89 12.54
C PHE A 54 9.55 -0.58 12.16
N LEU A 55 8.45 -1.17 11.70
CA LEU A 55 8.43 -2.52 11.14
C LEU A 55 7.77 -2.44 9.76
N GLY A 56 8.57 -2.62 8.72
CA GLY A 56 8.12 -2.89 7.37
C GLY A 56 7.79 -4.37 7.23
N ILE A 57 6.63 -4.67 6.65
CA ILE A 57 6.21 -6.03 6.29
C ILE A 57 5.91 -6.01 4.80
N VAL A 58 6.53 -6.92 4.04
CA VAL A 58 6.29 -7.07 2.60
C VAL A 58 5.86 -8.51 2.34
N ALA A 59 4.73 -8.68 1.65
CA ALA A 59 4.24 -9.97 1.20
C ALA A 59 4.66 -10.20 -0.25
N HIS A 60 5.32 -11.33 -0.51
CA HIS A 60 5.73 -11.77 -1.83
C HIS A 60 4.90 -12.97 -2.26
N PHE A 61 4.25 -12.88 -3.41
CA PHE A 61 3.41 -13.96 -3.93
C PHE A 61 3.26 -13.87 -5.45
N VAL A 62 2.86 -14.98 -6.06
CA VAL A 62 2.47 -15.03 -7.47
C VAL A 62 0.95 -14.89 -7.54
N ASP A 63 0.48 -13.91 -8.32
CA ASP A 63 -0.95 -13.70 -8.54
C ASP A 63 -1.54 -14.69 -9.57
N ASP A 64 -2.85 -14.59 -9.78
CA ASP A 64 -3.63 -15.41 -10.73
C ASP A 64 -3.25 -15.16 -12.20
N THR A 65 -2.52 -14.09 -12.49
CA THR A 65 -1.94 -13.81 -13.81
C THR A 65 -0.51 -14.34 -13.96
N PHE A 66 -0.05 -15.15 -12.99
CA PHE A 66 1.31 -15.69 -12.91
C PHE A 66 2.40 -14.61 -12.83
N GLN A 67 2.08 -13.44 -12.26
CA GLN A 67 3.04 -12.36 -12.03
C GLN A 67 3.47 -12.30 -10.55
N LEU A 68 4.76 -12.02 -10.32
CA LEU A 68 5.28 -11.76 -8.98
C LEU A 68 4.77 -10.40 -8.47
N ARG A 69 4.24 -10.39 -7.26
CA ARG A 69 3.74 -9.22 -6.53
C ARG A 69 4.45 -9.07 -5.19
#